data_AF-A0A382CR03-F1
#
_entry.id   AF-A0A382CR03-F1
#
_cell.length_a   1.000
_cell.length_b   1.000
_cell.length_c   1.000
_cell.angle_alpha   90.00
_cell.angle_beta   90.00
_cell.angle_gamma   90.00
#
_symmetry.space_group_name_H-M   'P 1'
#
loop_
_entity.id
_entity.type
_entity.pdbx_description
1 polymer ?
#
loop_
_entity_poly.entity_id
_entity_poly.type
_entity_poly.pdbx_seq_one_letter_code
_entity_poly.pdbx_strand_id
1 'polypeptide(L)'
;MNSKYEIDEHAVMTILYGSIQKLCNDRTYYYEGVSKDYSYFTDDGKVAIMKFMETVAPMILEVEKKKIDDHAKAQTMEQLQKVDIKEADPF
;
A
#
# COMPACT_ATOMS: atom_id res chain seq x y z
N MET A 1 -23.57 -11.37 -0.69
CA MET A 1 -23.40 -10.18 -1.55
C MET A 1 -22.13 -9.48 -1.08
N ASN A 2 -21.11 -9.36 -1.91
CA ASN A 2 -20.22 -8.18 -1.99
C ASN A 2 -19.15 -8.42 -3.06
N SER A 3 -19.50 -7.99 -4.27
CA SER A 3 -18.58 -7.72 -5.37
C SER A 3 -17.52 -6.71 -4.87
N LYS A 4 -16.23 -7.05 -4.82
CA LYS A 4 -15.27 -7.06 -5.95
C LYS A 4 -14.48 -5.75 -6.05
N TYR A 5 -13.82 -5.33 -4.97
CA TYR A 5 -12.73 -4.35 -5.04
C TYR A 5 -11.72 -4.74 -3.97
N GLU A 6 -10.65 -5.39 -4.41
CA GLU A 6 -9.51 -5.65 -3.57
C GLU A 6 -8.60 -4.42 -3.59
N ILE A 7 -8.18 -3.96 -2.41
CA ILE A 7 -7.22 -2.87 -2.32
C ILE A 7 -5.86 -3.47 -2.66
N ASP A 8 -5.30 -3.04 -3.78
CA ASP A 8 -3.93 -3.37 -4.19
C ASP A 8 -2.96 -2.24 -3.82
N GLU A 9 -1.67 -2.48 -4.03
CA GLU A 9 -0.62 -1.49 -3.77
C GLU A 9 -0.86 -0.17 -4.51
N HIS A 10 -1.34 -0.23 -5.76
CA HIS A 10 -1.60 0.95 -6.57
C HIS A 10 -2.72 1.82 -5.97
N ALA A 11 -3.80 1.20 -5.50
CA ALA A 11 -4.88 1.88 -4.81
C ALA A 11 -4.38 2.56 -3.52
N VAL A 12 -3.56 1.88 -2.72
CA VAL A 12 -2.98 2.46 -1.50
C VAL A 12 -2.09 3.66 -1.81
N MET A 13 -1.22 3.55 -2.82
CA MET A 13 -0.35 4.65 -3.24
C MET A 13 -1.14 5.85 -3.78
N THR A 14 -2.23 5.59 -4.51
CA THR A 14 -3.14 6.64 -5.00
C THR A 14 -3.81 7.38 -3.85
N ILE A 15 -4.27 6.64 -2.83
CA ILE A 15 -4.89 7.22 -1.62
C ILE A 15 -3.87 8.05 -0.83
N LEU A 16 -2.65 7.53 -0.62
CA LEU A 16 -1.57 8.26 0.06
C LEU A 16 -1.25 9.57 -0.64
N TYR A 17 -0.97 9.53 -1.94
CA TYR A 17 -0.62 10.70 -2.72
C TYR A 17 -1.76 11.73 -2.72
N GLY A 18 -2.98 11.31 -3.04
CA GLY A 18 -4.13 12.21 -3.12
C GLY A 18 -4.49 12.85 -1.78
N SER A 19 -4.30 12.13 -0.67
CA SER A 19 -4.59 12.65 0.68
C SER A 19 -3.55 13.69 1.10
N ILE A 20 -2.25 13.41 0.90
CA ILE A 20 -1.18 14.37 1.19
C ILE A 20 -1.33 15.62 0.32
N GLN A 21 -1.61 15.45 -0.98
CA GLN A 21 -1.82 16.57 -1.89
C GLN A 21 -2.96 17.49 -1.43
N LYS A 22 -4.08 16.92 -0.94
CA LYS A 22 -5.18 17.70 -0.38
C LYS A 22 -4.77 18.49 0.86
N LEU A 23 -4.00 17.88 1.76
CA LEU A 23 -3.48 18.57 2.95
C LEU A 23 -2.52 19.71 2.57
N CYS A 24 -1.68 19.51 1.55
CA CYS A 24 -0.78 20.55 1.06
C CYS A 24 -1.52 21.75 0.45
N ASN A 25 -2.72 21.54 -0.09
CA ASN A 25 -3.53 22.60 -0.71
C ASN A 25 -4.40 23.38 0.29
N ASP A 26 -4.41 22.99 1.57
CA ASP A 26 -5.15 23.65 2.63
C ASP A 26 -4.20 24.41 3.56
N ARG A 27 -4.35 25.74 3.62
CA ARG A 27 -3.50 26.62 4.43
C ARG A 27 -3.61 26.38 5.93
N THR A 28 -4.66 25.70 6.37
CA THR A 28 -4.82 25.26 7.77
C THR A 28 -3.78 24.21 8.12
N TYR A 29 -3.48 23.32 7.17
CA TYR A 29 -2.63 22.15 7.39
C TYR A 29 -1.22 22.34 6.82
N TYR A 30 -1.05 23.15 5.79
CA TYR A 30 0.23 23.33 5.13
C TYR A 30 0.52 24.79 4.81
N TYR A 31 1.70 25.25 5.21
CA TYR A 31 2.23 26.54 4.82
C TYR A 31 3.13 26.37 3.60
N GLU A 32 2.79 27.08 2.52
CA GLU A 32 3.63 27.16 1.32
C GLU A 32 4.47 28.44 1.36
N GLY A 33 5.78 28.27 1.49
CA GLY A 33 6.75 29.35 1.46
C GLY A 33 7.24 29.67 0.04
N VAL A 34 8.09 30.69 -0.07
CA VAL A 34 8.71 31.12 -1.34
C VAL A 34 9.66 30.08 -1.96
N SER A 35 10.15 29.14 -1.15
CA SER A 35 10.89 27.95 -1.59
C SER A 35 10.50 26.76 -0.73
N LYS A 36 10.83 25.54 -1.20
CA LYS A 36 10.57 24.29 -0.49
C LYS A 36 11.11 24.27 0.95
N ASP A 37 12.20 24.99 1.22
CA ASP A 37 12.86 25.00 2.54
C ASP A 37 12.08 25.84 3.56
N TYR A 38 11.16 26.68 3.08
CA TYR A 38 10.25 27.48 3.90
C TYR A 38 8.81 26.93 3.90
N SER A 39 8.56 25.81 3.22
CA SER A 39 7.24 25.15 3.23
C SER A 39 7.23 24.03 4.26
N TYR A 40 6.15 23.97 5.05
CA TYR A 40 6.05 22.99 6.14
C TYR A 40 4.60 22.74 6.51
N PHE A 41 4.33 21.56 7.05
CA PHE A 41 3.06 21.29 7.69
C PHE A 41 2.95 22.08 8.99
N THR A 42 1.81 22.73 9.18
CA THR A 42 1.44 23.36 10.46
C THR A 42 1.35 22.29 11.55
N ASP A 43 1.24 22.67 12.81
CA ASP A 43 1.12 21.68 13.88
C ASP A 43 -0.17 20.85 13.75
N ASP A 44 -1.27 21.48 13.34
CA ASP A 44 -2.52 20.79 12.99
C ASP A 44 -2.33 19.85 11.78
N GLY A 45 -1.57 20.29 10.77
CA GLY A 45 -1.22 19.46 9.61
C GLY A 45 -0.42 18.22 9.98
N LYS A 46 0.56 18.36 10.87
CA LYS A 46 1.35 17.22 11.39
C LYS A 46 0.46 16.23 12.14
N VAL A 47 -0.48 16.72 12.96
CA VAL A 47 -1.47 15.86 13.65
C VAL A 47 -2.38 15.15 12.64
N ALA A 48 -2.86 15.84 11.62
CA ALA A 48 -3.70 15.27 10.57
C ALA A 48 -2.96 14.17 9.79
N ILE A 49 -1.70 14.39 9.42
CA ILE A 49 -0.85 13.37 8.78
C ILE A 49 -0.70 12.16 9.69
N MET A 50 -0.39 12.36 10.97
CA MET A 50 -0.17 11.23 11.88
C MET A 50 -1.41 10.34 11.98
N LYS A 51 -2.59 10.93 12.17
CA LYS A 51 -3.87 10.19 12.22
C LYS A 51 -4.18 9.48 10.90
N PHE A 52 -3.88 10.12 9.78
CA PHE A 52 -4.03 9.49 8.47
C PHE A 52 -3.08 8.30 8.31
N MET A 53 -1.82 8.43 8.71
CA MET A 53 -0.84 7.34 8.65
C MET A 53 -1.25 6.16 9.54
N GLU A 54 -1.81 6.41 10.72
CA GLU A 54 -2.38 5.37 11.60
C GLU A 54 -3.53 4.59 10.92
N THR A 55 -4.26 5.24 10.00
CA THR A 55 -5.34 4.62 9.23
C THR A 55 -4.82 3.81 8.04
N VAL A 56 -3.79 4.29 7.36
CA VAL A 56 -3.28 3.66 6.12
C VAL A 56 -2.23 2.59 6.39
N ALA A 57 -1.44 2.70 7.46
CA ALA A 57 -0.39 1.71 7.77
C ALA A 57 -0.92 0.26 7.87
N PRO A 58 -2.08 -0.02 8.49
CA PRO A 58 -2.66 -1.37 8.47
C PRO A 58 -2.98 -1.88 7.06
N MET A 59 -3.46 -1.01 6.16
CA MET A 59 -3.80 -1.38 4.78
C MET A 59 -2.54 -1.77 4.00
N ILE A 60 -1.44 -1.05 4.19
CA ILE A 60 -0.14 -1.39 3.57
C ILE A 60 0.29 -2.80 4.03
N LEU A 61 0.22 -3.06 5.33
CA LEU A 61 0.62 -4.35 5.89
C LEU A 61 -0.28 -5.51 5.41
N GLU A 62 -1.56 -5.25 5.17
CA GLU A 62 -2.48 -6.24 4.61
C GLU A 62 -2.12 -6.60 3.16
N VAL A 63 -1.83 -5.59 2.33
CA VAL A 63 -1.38 -5.79 0.94
C VAL A 63 -0.07 -6.58 0.91
N GLU A 64 0.90 -6.23 1.75
CA GLU A 64 2.18 -6.94 1.89
C GLU A 64 1.98 -8.41 2.28
N LYS A 65 1.17 -8.67 3.32
CA LYS A 65 0.86 -10.04 3.75
C LYS A 65 0.24 -10.86 2.63
N LYS A 66 -0.68 -10.24 1.88
CA LYS A 66 -1.31 -10.90 0.75
C LYS A 66 -0.29 -11.26 -0.34
N LYS A 67 0.59 -10.34 -0.71
CA LYS A 67 1.66 -10.62 -1.68
C LYS A 67 2.52 -11.80 -1.23
N ILE A 68 2.90 -11.85 0.05
CA ILE A 68 3.71 -12.96 0.60
C ILE A 68 2.96 -14.29 0.48
N ASP A 69 1.67 -14.32 0.85
CA ASP A 69 0.84 -15.53 0.77
C ASP A 69 0.65 -16.00 -0.68
N ASP A 70 0.38 -15.07 -1.61
CA ASP A 70 0.25 -15.37 -3.03
C ASP A 70 1.55 -15.91 -3.62
N HIS A 71 2.70 -15.35 -3.22
CA HIS A 71 4.01 -15.88 -3.59
C HIS A 71 4.28 -17.27 -3.01
N ALA A 72 3.95 -17.51 -1.74
CA ALA A 72 4.15 -18.82 -1.11
C ALA A 72 3.30 -19.92 -1.78
N LYS A 73 2.05 -19.59 -2.14
CA LYS A 73 1.17 -20.48 -2.92
C LYS A 73 1.75 -20.76 -4.29
N ALA A 74 2.21 -19.73 -5.01
CA ALA A 74 2.81 -19.89 -6.33
C ALA A 74 4.04 -20.83 -6.29
N GLN A 75 4.93 -20.64 -5.31
CA GLN A 75 6.09 -21.52 -5.11
C GLN A 75 5.70 -22.96 -4.80
N THR A 76 4.69 -23.16 -3.95
CA THR A 76 4.19 -24.50 -3.60
C THR A 76 3.61 -25.20 -4.83
N MET A 77 2.79 -24.50 -5.62
CA MET A 77 2.19 -25.05 -6.84
C MET A 77 3.26 -25.40 -7.88
N GLU A 78 4.29 -24.56 -8.03
CA GLU A 78 5.42 -24.85 -8.91
C GLU A 78 6.17 -26.12 -8.48
N GLN A 79 6.36 -26.32 -7.17
CA GLN A 79 7.01 -27.53 -6.64
C GLN A 79 6.16 -28.78 -6.85
N LEU A 80 4.85 -28.71 -6.60
CA LEU A 80 3.93 -29.82 -6.83
C LEU A 80 3.93 -30.26 -8.30
N GLN A 81 3.85 -29.31 -9.24
CA GLN A 81 3.93 -29.61 -10.67
C GLN A 81 5.25 -30.30 -11.04
N LYS A 82 6.38 -29.88 -10.46
CA LYS A 82 7.67 -30.53 -10.70
C LYS A 82 7.74 -31.96 -10.15
N VAL A 83 7.02 -32.26 -9.06
CA VAL A 83 6.93 -33.62 -8.51
C VAL A 83 6.04 -34.48 -9.39
N ASP A 84 4.85 -34.00 -9.77
CA ASP A 84 3.92 -34.71 -10.67
C ASP A 84 4.60 -35.08 -12.01
N ILE A 85 5.42 -34.19 -12.58
CA ILE A 85 6.15 -34.47 -13.83
C ILE A 85 7.21 -35.58 -13.65
N LYS A 86 7.86 -35.68 -12.48
CA LYS A 86 8.83 -36.75 -12.20
C LYS A 86 8.17 -38.10 -11.94
N GLU A 87 6.94 -38.11 -11.41
CA GLU A 87 6.18 -39.34 -11.22
C GLU A 87 5.49 -39.81 -12.51
N ALA A 88 5.15 -38.88 -13.40
CA ALA A 88 4.55 -39.17 -14.71
C ALA A 88 5.56 -39.68 -15.77
N ASP A 89 6.87 -39.59 -15.51
CA ASP A 89 7.92 -40.07 -16.42
C ASP A 89 8.86 -41.08 -15.73
N PRO A 90 8.47 -42.39 -15.67
CA PRO A 90 9.31 -43.43 -15.08
C PRO A 90 10.33 -44.05 -16.06
N PHE A 91 10.50 -43.52 -17.29
CA PHE A 91 11.29 -44.15 -18.35
C PHE A 91 12.20 -43.19 -19.13
#